data_AF-A0A2M9BB38-F1
#
_entry.id   AF-A0A2M9BB38-F1
#
_cell.length_a   1.000
_cell.length_b   1.000
_cell.length_c   1.000
_cell.angle_alpha   90.00
_cell.angle_beta   90.00
_cell.angle_gamma   90.00
#
_symmetry.space_group_name_H-M   'P 1'
#
loop_
_entity.id
_entity.type
_entity.pdbx_description
1 polymer ?
#
loop_
_entity_poly.entity_id
_entity_poly.type
_entity_poly.pdbx_seq_one_letter_code
_entity_poly.pdbx_strand_id
1 'polypeptide(L)'
;MLRLSQEILISGLRDWNSLWHVHEFAEDYVPDDFAENPMKTVISSLQELLEGGYARVGQLVMEGQKSYFVPWTHDRASALAELRSEWTAVTNKRFGDPMPWLENTEKGNAEGRHLLSIRPPDPDADE
;
A
#
# COMPACT_ATOMS: atom_id res chain seq x y z
N MET A 1 0.62 -10.16 -15.18
CA MET A 1 0.90 -9.81 -13.77
C MET A 1 0.53 -8.36 -13.60
N LEU A 2 -0.23 -8.02 -12.55
CA LEU A 2 -0.55 -6.64 -12.24
C LEU A 2 0.72 -5.90 -11.78
N ARG A 3 0.68 -4.57 -11.68
CA ARG A 3 1.72 -3.80 -10.99
C ARG A 3 1.43 -3.80 -9.49
N LEU A 4 2.46 -3.64 -8.65
CA LEU A 4 2.28 -3.55 -7.19
C LEU A 4 1.25 -2.45 -6.81
N SER A 5 1.29 -1.29 -7.46
CA SER A 5 0.29 -0.22 -7.26
C SER A 5 -1.14 -0.68 -7.52
N GLN A 6 -1.36 -1.57 -8.48
CA GLN A 6 -2.67 -2.12 -8.82
C GLN A 6 -3.14 -3.15 -7.79
N GLU A 7 -2.26 -3.99 -7.27
CA GLU A 7 -2.62 -4.91 -6.18
C GLU A 7 -2.94 -4.19 -4.88
N ILE A 8 -2.17 -3.13 -4.55
CA ILE A 8 -2.48 -2.29 -3.38
C ILE A 8 -3.90 -1.74 -3.50
N LEU A 9 -4.32 -1.29 -4.70
CA LEU A 9 -5.67 -0.79 -4.93
C LEU A 9 -6.73 -1.88 -4.78
N ILE A 10 -6.48 -3.08 -5.30
CA ILE A 10 -7.40 -4.22 -5.18
C ILE A 10 -7.54 -4.64 -3.72
N SER A 11 -6.42 -4.79 -3.00
CA SER A 11 -6.40 -5.10 -1.57
C SER A 11 -7.17 -4.02 -0.77
N GLY A 12 -6.92 -2.75 -1.13
CA GLY A 12 -7.56 -1.57 -0.55
C GLY A 12 -9.09 -1.49 -0.71
N LEU A 13 -9.70 -2.35 -1.53
CA LEU A 13 -11.15 -2.45 -1.64
C LEU A 13 -11.78 -3.11 -0.42
N ARG A 14 -11.04 -3.96 0.31
CA ARG A 14 -11.54 -4.72 1.46
C ARG A 14 -11.24 -4.01 2.77
N ASP A 15 -10.04 -3.47 2.92
CA ASP A 15 -9.58 -2.81 4.14
C ASP A 15 -8.43 -1.83 3.85
N TRP A 16 -7.98 -1.07 4.85
CA TRP A 16 -6.77 -0.26 4.77
C TRP A 16 -5.52 -1.15 4.65
N ASN A 17 -4.51 -0.66 3.92
CA ASN A 17 -3.24 -1.38 3.79
C ASN A 17 -2.20 -0.76 4.72
N SER A 18 -1.61 -1.54 5.62
CA SER A 18 -0.43 -1.10 6.35
C SER A 18 0.80 -1.08 5.43
N LEU A 19 1.80 -0.25 5.75
CA LEU A 19 3.06 -0.25 5.02
C LEU A 19 3.77 -1.63 5.08
N TRP A 20 3.58 -2.37 6.18
CA TRP A 20 4.03 -3.76 6.29
C TRP A 20 3.33 -4.68 5.28
N HIS A 21 2.02 -4.59 5.14
CA HIS A 21 1.30 -5.42 4.19
C HIS A 21 1.70 -5.11 2.74
N VAL A 22 1.98 -3.84 2.44
CA VAL A 22 2.58 -3.42 1.16
C VAL A 22 3.97 -4.01 0.97
N HIS A 23 4.75 -4.15 2.04
CA HIS A 23 6.05 -4.82 1.99
C HIS A 23 5.91 -6.30 1.62
N GLU A 24 5.00 -7.02 2.27
CA GLU A 24 4.72 -8.43 1.97
C GLU A 24 4.32 -8.60 0.49
N PHE A 25 3.43 -7.74 -0.03
CA PHE A 25 3.11 -7.77 -1.46
C PHE A 25 4.35 -7.56 -2.33
N ALA A 26 5.27 -6.69 -1.95
CA ALA A 26 6.46 -6.44 -2.74
C ALA A 26 7.41 -7.66 -2.76
N GLU A 27 7.48 -8.43 -1.68
CA GLU A 27 8.25 -9.67 -1.61
C GLU A 27 7.67 -10.73 -2.56
N ASP A 28 6.34 -10.85 -2.64
CA ASP A 28 5.68 -11.76 -3.60
C ASP A 28 5.83 -11.31 -5.07
N TYR A 29 6.06 -10.02 -5.29
CA TYR A 29 6.12 -9.40 -6.62
C TYR A 29 7.53 -9.31 -7.22
N VAL A 30 8.57 -9.40 -6.40
CA VAL A 30 9.97 -9.33 -6.84
C VAL A 30 10.63 -10.67 -6.51
N PRO A 31 10.71 -11.63 -7.47
CA PRO A 31 11.44 -12.86 -7.26
C PRO A 31 12.89 -12.56 -6.85
N ASP A 32 13.45 -13.37 -5.96
CA ASP A 32 14.81 -13.24 -5.36
C ASP A 32 15.95 -12.86 -6.34
N ASP A 33 15.76 -13.13 -7.64
CA ASP A 33 16.73 -12.86 -8.71
C ASP A 33 16.73 -11.41 -9.23
N PHE A 34 15.75 -10.57 -8.88
CA PHE A 34 15.75 -9.16 -9.24
C PHE A 34 16.45 -8.32 -8.17
N ALA A 35 17.72 -8.01 -8.43
CA ALA A 35 18.55 -7.07 -7.67
C ALA A 35 18.00 -5.62 -7.59
N GLU A 36 16.75 -5.37 -8.01
CA GLU A 36 16.06 -4.11 -7.73
C GLU A 36 15.51 -4.15 -6.31
N ASN A 37 16.10 -3.33 -5.45
CA ASN A 37 15.70 -3.11 -4.07
C ASN A 37 14.15 -3.00 -3.97
N PRO A 38 13.45 -3.92 -3.28
CA PRO A 38 11.98 -3.89 -3.09
C PRO A 38 11.46 -2.52 -2.61
N MET A 39 12.28 -1.79 -1.86
CA MET A 39 12.03 -0.40 -1.49
C MET A 39 11.75 0.51 -2.69
N LYS A 40 12.54 0.40 -3.76
CA LYS A 40 12.41 1.27 -4.94
C LYS A 40 11.06 1.02 -5.62
N THR A 41 10.66 -0.25 -5.74
CA THR A 41 9.38 -0.67 -6.33
C THR A 41 8.19 -0.25 -5.47
N VAL A 42 8.30 -0.41 -4.16
CA VAL A 42 7.25 0.02 -3.22
C VAL A 42 7.11 1.53 -3.26
N ILE A 43 8.21 2.27 -3.08
CA ILE A 43 8.17 3.72 -3.01
C ILE A 43 7.71 4.32 -4.35
N SER A 44 8.11 3.76 -5.50
CA SER A 44 7.60 4.21 -6.80
C SER A 44 6.10 3.93 -6.96
N SER A 45 5.61 2.78 -6.47
CA SER A 45 4.19 2.44 -6.48
C SER A 45 3.38 3.36 -5.58
N LEU A 46 3.86 3.62 -4.36
CA LEU A 46 3.21 4.56 -3.44
C LEU A 46 3.21 5.99 -4.00
N GLN A 47 4.30 6.41 -4.64
CA GLN A 47 4.38 7.69 -5.33
C GLN A 47 3.34 7.79 -6.46
N GLU A 48 3.21 6.77 -7.31
CA GLU A 48 2.18 6.72 -8.37
C GLU A 48 0.77 6.87 -7.79
N LEU A 49 0.47 6.15 -6.71
CA LEU A 49 -0.85 6.18 -6.06
C LEU A 49 -1.16 7.54 -5.44
N LEU A 50 -0.20 8.15 -4.76
CA LEU A 50 -0.38 9.44 -4.07
C LEU A 50 -0.43 10.60 -5.05
N GLU A 51 0.43 10.61 -6.07
CA GLU A 51 0.42 11.64 -7.11
C GLU A 51 -0.82 11.54 -7.98
N GLY A 52 -1.25 10.32 -8.30
CA GLY A 52 -2.48 10.05 -9.05
C GLY A 52 -3.77 10.29 -8.26
N GLY A 53 -3.68 10.55 -6.95
CA GLY A 53 -4.83 10.76 -6.08
C GLY A 53 -5.68 9.49 -5.87
N TYR A 54 -5.10 8.31 -6.07
CA TYR A 54 -5.76 7.02 -5.89
C TYR A 54 -5.74 6.56 -4.43
N ALA A 55 -4.75 6.98 -3.66
CA ALA A 55 -4.65 6.66 -2.24
C ALA A 55 -4.31 7.89 -1.40
N ARG A 56 -4.53 7.78 -0.10
CA ARG A 56 -4.06 8.72 0.93
C ARG A 56 -3.28 7.93 1.97
N VAL A 57 -2.27 8.57 2.56
CA VAL A 57 -1.50 8.01 3.67
C VAL A 57 -1.99 8.64 4.96
N GLY A 58 -1.99 7.85 6.01
CA GLY A 58 -2.45 8.27 7.32
C GLY A 58 -2.01 7.32 8.40
N GLN A 59 -2.61 7.50 9.56
CA GLN A 59 -2.45 6.64 10.71
C GLN A 59 -3.79 5.97 11.02
N LEU A 60 -3.72 4.74 11.53
CA LEU A 60 -4.85 4.06 12.09
C LEU A 60 -4.95 4.44 13.58
N VAL A 61 -6.08 5.01 13.99
CA VAL A 61 -6.32 5.33 15.40
C VAL A 61 -7.32 4.33 15.97
N MET A 62 -6.99 3.76 17.13
CA MET A 62 -7.85 2.86 17.87
C MET A 62 -8.47 3.57 19.07
N GLU A 63 -9.80 3.69 19.07
CA GLU A 63 -10.58 4.22 20.19
C GLU A 63 -11.57 3.15 20.69
N GLY A 64 -11.19 2.46 21.77
CA GLY A 64 -11.97 1.35 22.31
C GLY A 64 -12.03 0.17 21.35
N GLN A 65 -13.23 -0.18 20.87
CA GLN A 65 -13.44 -1.25 19.89
C GLN A 65 -13.52 -0.75 18.44
N LYS A 66 -13.33 0.55 18.22
CA LYS A 66 -13.41 1.15 16.89
C LYS A 66 -12.02 1.53 16.41
N SER A 67 -11.76 1.28 15.13
CA SER A 67 -10.63 1.82 14.42
C SER A 67 -11.13 2.82 13.37
N TYR A 68 -10.38 3.89 13.17
CA TYR A 68 -10.64 4.84 12.10
C TYR A 68 -9.33 5.38 11.54
N PHE A 69 -9.35 5.63 10.23
CA PHE A 69 -8.23 6.20 9.52
C PHE A 69 -8.19 7.72 9.68
N VAL A 70 -7.03 8.25 10.05
CA VAL A 70 -6.77 9.68 10.10
C VAL A 70 -5.74 10.01 9.02
N PRO A 71 -6.14 10.67 7.92
CA PRO A 71 -5.20 11.03 6.87
C PRO A 71 -4.16 12.00 7.42
N TRP A 72 -2.91 11.84 6.99
CA TRP A 72 -1.88 12.82 7.28
C TRP A 72 -2.23 14.15 6.61
N THR A 73 -2.01 15.24 7.34
CA THR A 73 -2.17 16.60 6.83
C THR A 73 -0.95 17.10 6.07
N HIS A 74 0.09 16.26 5.97
CA HIS A 74 1.32 16.54 5.25
C HIS A 74 1.03 16.76 3.77
N ASP A 75 1.83 17.62 3.13
CA ASP A 75 1.86 17.62 1.68
C ASP A 75 2.41 16.28 1.15
N ARG A 76 2.15 16.00 -0.12
CA ARG A 76 2.51 14.72 -0.76
C ARG A 76 4.00 14.41 -0.69
N ALA A 77 4.86 15.43 -0.83
CA ALA A 77 6.31 15.24 -0.80
C ALA A 77 6.79 14.84 0.60
N SER A 78 6.21 15.47 1.62
CA SER A 78 6.47 15.20 3.03
C SER A 78 6.00 13.80 3.43
N ALA A 79 4.80 13.39 2.98
CA ALA A 79 4.29 12.04 3.20
C ALA A 79 5.19 10.97 2.55
N LEU A 80 5.70 11.21 1.34
CA LEU A 80 6.64 10.30 0.67
C LEU A 80 8.01 10.22 1.38
N ALA A 81 8.52 11.36 1.87
CA ALA A 81 9.76 11.37 2.64
C ALA A 81 9.63 10.57 3.94
N GLU A 82 8.50 10.71 4.62
CA GLU A 82 8.18 9.96 5.84
C GLU A 82 8.02 8.46 5.55
N LEU A 83 7.28 8.08 4.50
CA LEU A 83 7.17 6.69 4.06
C LEU A 83 8.54 6.05 3.77
N ARG A 84 9.49 6.78 3.17
CA ARG A 84 10.86 6.28 2.94
C ARG A 84 11.61 6.03 4.25
N SER A 85 11.44 6.91 5.23
CA SER A 85 12.02 6.77 6.57
C SER A 85 11.45 5.54 7.28
N GLU A 86 10.12 5.43 7.32
CA GLU A 86 9.41 4.32 7.97
C GLU A 86 9.68 2.98 7.30
N TRP A 87 9.78 2.94 5.97
CA TRP A 87 10.19 1.73 5.26
C TRP A 87 11.55 1.21 5.73
N THR A 88 12.51 2.11 5.94
CA THR A 88 13.83 1.74 6.45
C THR A 88 13.76 1.18 7.87
N ALA A 89 12.82 1.65 8.70
CA ALA A 89 12.59 1.10 10.03
C ALA A 89 11.94 -0.31 9.96
N VAL A 90 10.96 -0.46 9.08
CA VAL A 90 10.24 -1.72 8.81
C VAL A 90 11.19 -2.83 8.38
N THR A 91 12.06 -2.59 7.39
CA THR A 91 13.02 -3.61 6.90
C THR A 91 14.06 -3.99 7.96
N ASN A 92 14.36 -3.09 8.90
CA ASN A 92 15.22 -3.38 10.05
C ASN A 92 14.48 -4.10 11.20
N LYS A 93 13.24 -4.56 10.97
CA LYS A 93 12.36 -5.20 11.97
C LYS A 93 12.17 -4.37 13.23
N ARG A 94 12.33 -3.05 13.11
CA ARG A 94 12.03 -2.11 14.19
C ARG A 94 10.57 -1.73 14.06
N PHE A 95 9.72 -2.66 14.47
CA PHE A 95 8.28 -2.44 14.53
C PHE A 95 8.01 -1.44 15.66
N GLY A 96 7.64 -0.22 15.29
CA GLY A 96 7.16 0.81 16.19
C GLY A 96 5.77 1.25 15.74
N ASP A 97 4.92 1.53 16.72
CA ASP A 97 3.71 2.32 16.51
C ASP A 97 4.11 3.81 16.64
N PRO A 98 3.66 4.71 15.74
CA PRO A 98 2.66 4.50 14.69
C PRO A 98 3.24 4.04 13.33
N MET A 99 2.71 2.94 12.78
CA MET A 99 3.00 2.51 11.39
C MET A 99 2.10 3.26 10.38
N PRO A 100 2.61 3.70 9.22
CA PRO A 100 1.77 4.32 8.18
C PRO A 100 0.77 3.33 7.56
N TRP A 101 -0.42 3.84 7.26
CA TRP A 101 -1.49 3.12 6.57
C TRP A 101 -1.91 3.85 5.29
N LEU A 102 -2.46 3.09 4.36
CA LEU A 102 -3.01 3.56 3.10
C LEU A 102 -4.51 3.31 3.03
N GLU A 103 -5.24 4.36 2.68
CA GLU A 103 -6.66 4.31 2.35
C GLU A 103 -6.88 4.66 0.88
N ASN A 104 -7.67 3.84 0.19
CA ASN A 104 -8.11 4.16 -1.16
C ASN A 104 -9.03 5.40 -1.14
N THR A 105 -8.81 6.31 -2.08
CA THR A 105 -9.80 7.35 -2.36
C THR A 105 -10.98 6.77 -3.14
N GLU A 106 -12.04 7.54 -3.34
CA GLU A 106 -13.12 7.16 -4.27
C GLU A 106 -12.60 6.80 -5.66
N LYS A 107 -11.62 7.57 -6.15
CA LYS A 107 -10.93 7.31 -7.42
C LYS A 107 -10.14 6.00 -7.36
N GLY A 108 -9.43 5.75 -6.27
CA GLY A 108 -8.73 4.48 -6.02
C GLY A 108 -9.66 3.28 -6.03
N ASN A 109 -10.80 3.39 -5.34
CA ASN A 109 -11.81 2.33 -5.29
C ASN A 109 -12.44 2.05 -6.66
N ALA A 110 -12.70 3.09 -7.46
CA ALA A 110 -13.19 2.92 -8.83
C ALA A 110 -12.17 2.16 -9.70
N GLU A 111 -10.89 2.55 -9.63
CA GLU A 111 -9.81 1.89 -10.36
C GLU A 111 -9.60 0.45 -9.88
N GLY A 112 -9.56 0.20 -8.57
CA GLY A 112 -9.43 -1.14 -8.01
C GLY A 112 -10.54 -2.08 -8.47
N ARG A 113 -11.79 -1.61 -8.50
CA ARG A 113 -12.92 -2.41 -9.01
C ARG A 113 -12.82 -2.68 -10.51
N HIS A 114 -12.36 -1.70 -11.28
CA HIS A 114 -12.12 -1.90 -12.71
C HIS A 114 -11.04 -2.96 -12.94
N LEU A 115 -9.91 -2.86 -12.24
CA LEU A 115 -8.82 -3.83 -12.30
C LEU A 115 -9.29 -5.24 -11.92
N LEU A 116 -10.08 -5.37 -10.85
CA LEU A 116 -10.65 -6.64 -10.44
C LEU A 116 -11.58 -7.25 -11.51
N SER A 117 -12.34 -6.42 -12.22
CA SER A 117 -13.26 -6.87 -13.28
C SER A 117 -12.56 -7.39 -14.55
N ILE A 118 -11.33 -6.96 -14.79
CA ILE A 118 -10.52 -7.37 -15.95
C ILE A 118 -9.41 -8.34 -15.58
N ARG A 119 -9.24 -8.64 -14.28
CA ARG A 119 -8.29 -9.64 -13.79
C ARG A 119 -8.78 -11.02 -14.27
N PRO A 120 -7.93 -11.82 -14.93
CA PRO A 120 -8.28 -13.20 -15.22
C PRO A 120 -8.64 -13.92 -13.91
N PRO A 121 -9.65 -14.80 -13.91
CA PRO A 121 -9.92 -15.62 -12.74
C PRO A 121 -8.63 -16.34 -12.35
N ASP A 122 -8.32 -16.27 -11.06
CA ASP A 122 -7.18 -16.99 -10.50
C ASP A 122 -7.49 -18.48 -10.62
N PRO A 123 -6.72 -19.26 -11.41
CA PRO A 123 -7.00 -20.67 -11.61
C PRO A 123 -6.97 -21.48 -10.31
N ASP A 124 -6.37 -20.94 -9.25
CA ASP A 124 -6.15 -21.61 -7.97
C ASP A 124 -7.06 -21.06 -6.84
N ALA A 125 -8.03 -20.16 -7.14
CA ALA A 125 -8.91 -19.59 -6.12
C ALA A 125 -10.06 -20.53 -5.65
N ASP A 126 -10.20 -21.71 -6.25
CA ASP A 126 -11.24 -22.71 -5.95
C ASP A 126 -10.70 -23.99 -5.27
N GLU A 127 -9.41 -24.04 -4.86
CA GLU A 127 -8.86 -25.13 -4.02
C GLU A 127 -8.90 -24.81 -2.51
#